data_AF-A0A942ALH8-F1
#
_entry.id   AF-A0A942ALH8-F1
#
_cell.length_a   1.000
_cell.length_b   1.000
_cell.length_c   1.000
_cell.angle_alpha   90.00
_cell.angle_beta   90.00
_cell.angle_gamma   90.00
#
_symmetry.space_group_name_H-M   'P 1'
#
loop_
_entity.id
_entity.type
_entity.pdbx_description
1 polymer ?
#
loop_
_entity_poly.entity_id
_entity_poly.type
_entity_poly.pdbx_seq_one_letter_code
_entity_poly.pdbx_strand_id
1 'polypeptide(L)'
;MEVNKTKLEALLLQIQQQCSTGNRKELASSLRQLMNNRQAYYQESISLSMQDDFSDALFKILLLELDEEEEESIEIAEMSYVGIGSVLYTSVSTAEHYQRLLLLLHYFSDYFTDAIIEIFLKKYRKDNMLEARKLALECLEKMQLADMFWLEENYQHFIDNNTQLAEACNSIEMDPNLTEEEKKEAALLHKVLYAYLKAKYKN
;
A
#
# COMPACT_ATOMS: atom_id res chain seq x y z
N MET A 1 22.91 -0.22 -28.92
CA MET A 1 23.08 -1.30 -27.93
C MET A 1 21.75 -1.48 -27.25
N GLU A 2 21.01 -2.54 -27.56
CA GLU A 2 19.82 -2.89 -26.77
C GLU A 2 20.30 -3.29 -25.38
N VAL A 3 19.92 -2.52 -24.37
CA VAL A 3 20.06 -2.93 -22.98
C VAL A 3 19.18 -4.16 -22.82
N ASN A 4 19.79 -5.30 -22.49
CA ASN A 4 19.06 -6.54 -22.28
C ASN A 4 18.24 -6.38 -21.00
N LYS A 5 16.95 -6.06 -21.15
CA LYS A 5 16.05 -5.81 -20.02
C LYS A 5 15.88 -7.06 -19.20
N THR A 6 15.80 -6.90 -17.88
CA THR A 6 15.47 -8.04 -17.03
C THR A 6 14.02 -8.49 -17.24
N LYS A 7 13.68 -9.69 -16.76
CA LYS A 7 12.32 -10.23 -16.90
C LYS A 7 11.29 -9.34 -16.20
N LEU A 8 11.64 -8.78 -15.05
CA LEU A 8 10.80 -7.83 -14.32
C LEU A 8 10.64 -6.51 -15.08
N GLU A 9 11.74 -5.89 -15.51
CA GLU A 9 11.69 -4.59 -16.20
C GLU A 9 10.82 -4.64 -17.45
N ALA A 10 10.98 -5.70 -18.26
CA ALA A 10 10.15 -5.91 -19.45
C ALA A 10 8.67 -6.09 -19.10
N LEU A 11 8.36 -6.81 -18.02
CA LEU A 11 6.99 -7.07 -17.58
C LEU A 11 6.30 -5.80 -17.05
N LEU A 12 6.99 -4.98 -16.26
CA LEU A 12 6.45 -3.72 -15.73
C LEU A 12 6.15 -2.73 -16.87
N LEU A 13 7.03 -2.62 -17.86
CA LEU A 13 6.77 -1.79 -19.05
C LEU A 13 5.56 -2.29 -19.86
N GLN A 14 5.38 -3.61 -19.97
CA GLN A 14 4.19 -4.18 -20.60
C GLN A 14 2.92 -3.83 -19.84
N ILE A 15 2.94 -3.92 -18.50
CA ILE A 15 1.80 -3.56 -17.65
C ILE A 15 1.43 -2.08 -17.85
N GLN A 16 2.41 -1.17 -17.82
CA GLN A 16 2.19 0.26 -18.08
C GLN A 16 1.58 0.51 -19.47
N GLN A 17 2.09 -0.17 -20.51
CA GLN A 17 1.56 -0.08 -21.86
C GLN A 17 0.11 -0.61 -21.95
N GLN A 18 -0.20 -1.72 -21.29
CA GLN A 18 -1.55 -2.30 -21.28
C GLN A 18 -2.54 -1.40 -20.51
N CYS A 19 -2.11 -0.75 -19.43
CA CYS A 19 -2.90 0.25 -18.73
C CYS A 19 -3.26 1.44 -19.64
N SER A 20 -2.27 2.01 -20.35
CA SER A 20 -2.51 3.15 -21.26
C SER A 20 -3.38 2.82 -22.47
N THR A 21 -3.34 1.58 -22.97
CA THR A 21 -4.14 1.13 -24.11
C THR A 21 -5.51 0.57 -23.73
N GLY A 22 -5.77 0.33 -22.44
CA GLY A 22 -7.00 -0.25 -21.95
C GLY A 22 -7.17 -1.75 -22.28
N ASN A 23 -6.10 -2.46 -22.64
CA ASN A 23 -6.15 -3.89 -22.97
C ASN A 23 -6.27 -4.75 -21.71
N ARG A 24 -7.48 -4.83 -21.15
CA ARG A 24 -7.77 -5.50 -19.86
C ARG A 24 -7.36 -6.98 -19.82
N LYS A 25 -7.52 -7.69 -20.94
CA LYS A 25 -7.22 -9.13 -21.00
C LYS A 25 -5.72 -9.38 -20.88
N GLU A 26 -4.93 -8.64 -21.64
CA GLU A 26 -3.47 -8.76 -21.57
C GLU A 26 -2.93 -8.23 -20.25
N LEU A 27 -3.51 -7.14 -19.73
CA LEU A 27 -3.19 -6.62 -18.40
C LEU A 27 -3.35 -7.69 -17.32
N ALA A 28 -4.52 -8.34 -17.26
CA ALA A 28 -4.76 -9.41 -16.28
C ALA A 28 -3.76 -10.57 -16.42
N SER A 29 -3.36 -10.91 -17.65
CA SER A 29 -2.35 -11.95 -17.89
C SER A 29 -0.97 -11.54 -17.37
N SER A 30 -0.53 -10.31 -17.65
CA SER A 30 0.77 -9.80 -17.19
C SER A 30 0.82 -9.62 -15.68
N LEU A 31 -0.28 -9.16 -15.06
CA LEU A 31 -0.41 -9.07 -13.61
C LEU A 31 -0.37 -10.44 -12.93
N ARG A 32 -1.08 -11.46 -13.46
CA ARG A 32 -0.96 -12.84 -12.95
C ARG A 32 0.46 -13.40 -13.08
N GLN A 33 1.16 -13.09 -14.17
CA GLN A 33 2.56 -13.46 -14.31
C GLN A 33 3.45 -12.80 -13.24
N LEU A 34 3.21 -11.52 -12.93
CA LEU A 34 3.91 -10.80 -11.87
C LEU A 34 3.62 -11.41 -10.50
N MET A 35 2.33 -11.63 -10.20
CA MET A 35 1.84 -12.24 -8.96
C MET A 35 2.49 -13.60 -8.68
N ASN A 36 2.54 -14.48 -9.69
CA ASN A 36 3.09 -15.83 -9.56
C ASN A 36 4.61 -15.86 -9.31
N ASN A 37 5.31 -14.74 -9.52
CA ASN A 37 6.76 -14.62 -9.33
C ASN A 37 7.11 -13.50 -8.32
N ARG A 38 6.12 -13.01 -7.55
CA ARG A 38 6.21 -11.80 -6.74
C ARG A 38 7.37 -11.78 -5.77
N GLN A 39 7.70 -12.89 -5.10
CA GLN A 39 8.82 -12.96 -4.15
C GLN A 39 10.18 -12.74 -4.84
N ALA A 40 10.40 -13.37 -6.00
CA ALA A 40 11.62 -13.16 -6.77
C ALA A 40 11.69 -11.73 -7.33
N TYR A 41 10.57 -11.24 -7.85
CA TYR A 41 10.46 -9.88 -8.38
C TYR A 41 10.55 -8.80 -7.31
N TYR A 42 10.19 -9.07 -6.06
CA TYR A 42 10.37 -8.13 -4.96
C TYR A 42 11.86 -7.80 -4.77
N GLN A 43 12.74 -8.81 -4.68
CA GLN A 43 14.18 -8.60 -4.52
C GLN A 43 14.81 -7.95 -5.77
N GLU A 44 14.34 -8.34 -6.95
CA GLU A 44 14.77 -7.75 -8.21
C GLU A 44 14.35 -6.27 -8.30
N SER A 45 13.14 -5.92 -7.88
CA SER A 45 12.63 -4.54 -7.85
C SER A 45 13.47 -3.62 -6.95
N ILE A 46 13.95 -4.13 -5.81
CA ILE A 46 14.87 -3.39 -4.93
C ILE A 46 16.18 -3.13 -5.67
N SER A 47 16.76 -4.19 -6.24
CA SER A 47 18.07 -4.13 -6.90
C SER A 47 18.07 -3.18 -8.10
N LEU A 48 16.93 -3.07 -8.80
CA LEU A 48 16.75 -2.23 -9.97
C LEU A 48 16.16 -0.83 -9.65
N SER A 49 15.88 -0.52 -8.38
CA SER A 49 15.17 0.71 -7.98
C SER A 49 13.79 0.87 -8.65
N MET A 50 13.05 -0.23 -8.85
CA MET A 50 11.73 -0.28 -9.50
C MET A 50 10.58 -0.55 -8.50
N GLN A 51 10.77 -0.25 -7.21
CA GLN A 51 9.78 -0.57 -6.18
C GLN A 51 8.44 0.15 -6.39
N ASP A 52 8.44 1.37 -6.93
CA ASP A 52 7.21 2.13 -7.18
C ASP A 52 6.35 1.42 -8.24
N ASP A 53 6.89 1.18 -9.43
CA ASP A 53 6.21 0.44 -10.51
C ASP A 53 5.76 -0.97 -10.07
N PHE A 54 6.60 -1.66 -9.30
CA PHE A 54 6.27 -2.98 -8.77
C PHE A 54 5.09 -2.92 -7.79
N SER A 55 5.10 -1.96 -6.85
CA SER A 55 4.00 -1.78 -5.90
C SER A 55 2.70 -1.37 -6.56
N ASP A 56 2.77 -0.54 -7.60
CA ASP A 56 1.62 -0.15 -8.40
C ASP A 56 0.97 -1.37 -9.10
N ALA A 57 1.78 -2.28 -9.63
CA ALA A 57 1.30 -3.53 -10.21
C ALA A 57 0.67 -4.45 -9.15
N LEU A 58 1.28 -4.57 -7.96
CA LEU A 58 0.70 -5.33 -6.84
C LEU A 58 -0.63 -4.76 -6.36
N PHE A 59 -0.75 -3.44 -6.25
CA PHE A 59 -2.00 -2.79 -5.90
C PHE A 59 -3.09 -3.06 -6.95
N LYS A 60 -2.74 -3.02 -8.24
CA LYS A 60 -3.65 -3.38 -9.33
C LYS A 60 -4.09 -4.85 -9.30
N ILE A 61 -3.23 -5.77 -8.86
CA ILE A 61 -3.60 -7.18 -8.66
C ILE A 61 -4.76 -7.28 -7.67
N LEU A 62 -4.63 -6.60 -6.52
CA LEU A 62 -5.66 -6.59 -5.47
C LEU A 62 -6.96 -5.94 -5.94
N LEU A 63 -6.89 -4.77 -6.59
CA LEU A 63 -8.08 -4.08 -7.10
C LEU A 63 -8.84 -4.87 -8.17
N LEU A 64 -8.16 -5.77 -8.86
CA LEU A 64 -8.75 -6.63 -9.88
C LEU A 64 -9.09 -8.04 -9.37
N GLU A 65 -8.87 -8.30 -8.08
CA GLU A 65 -9.14 -9.59 -7.42
C GLU A 65 -8.55 -10.75 -8.23
N LEU A 66 -7.29 -10.62 -8.66
CA LEU A 66 -6.63 -11.63 -9.50
C LEU A 66 -6.03 -12.78 -8.67
N ASP A 67 -5.80 -12.53 -7.39
CA ASP A 67 -5.45 -13.52 -6.38
C ASP A 67 -6.64 -14.43 -6.04
N GLU A 68 -6.34 -15.65 -5.62
CA GLU A 68 -7.35 -16.68 -5.31
C GLU A 68 -7.32 -17.11 -3.84
N GLU A 69 -6.21 -16.86 -3.13
CA GLU A 69 -6.00 -17.25 -1.74
C GLU A 69 -5.72 -16.02 -0.86
N GLU A 70 -6.41 -15.93 0.28
CA GLU A 70 -6.31 -14.81 1.22
C GLU A 70 -4.86 -14.56 1.70
N GLU A 71 -4.07 -15.61 1.92
CA GLU A 71 -2.66 -15.47 2.32
C GLU A 71 -1.83 -14.78 1.23
N GLU A 72 -2.14 -15.03 -0.05
CA GLU A 72 -1.51 -14.32 -1.15
C GLU A 72 -1.96 -12.85 -1.20
N SER A 73 -3.24 -12.58 -0.98
CA SER A 73 -3.79 -11.20 -0.93
C SER A 73 -3.09 -10.37 0.16
N ILE A 74 -2.92 -10.95 1.36
CA ILE A 74 -2.20 -10.33 2.47
C ILE A 74 -0.75 -10.05 2.08
N GLU A 75 -0.06 -11.03 1.50
CA GLU A 75 1.33 -10.87 1.06
C GLU A 75 1.49 -9.77 0.01
N ILE A 76 0.58 -9.72 -0.97
CA ILE A 76 0.57 -8.72 -2.04
C ILE A 76 0.30 -7.31 -1.47
N ALA A 77 -0.65 -7.19 -0.54
CA ALA A 77 -0.96 -5.91 0.12
C ALA A 77 0.22 -5.39 0.94
N GLU A 78 0.85 -6.25 1.73
CA GLU A 78 2.02 -5.86 2.51
C GLU A 78 3.23 -5.52 1.62
N MET A 79 3.51 -6.28 0.56
CA MET A 79 4.58 -5.95 -0.39
C MET A 79 4.30 -4.64 -1.13
N SER A 80 3.05 -4.39 -1.52
CA SER A 80 2.61 -3.13 -2.12
C SER A 80 2.84 -1.96 -1.15
N TYR A 81 2.42 -2.11 0.10
CA TYR A 81 2.65 -1.11 1.16
C TYR A 81 4.13 -0.78 1.33
N VAL A 82 5.01 -1.80 1.35
CA VAL A 82 6.45 -1.60 1.45
C VAL A 82 7.01 -0.88 0.22
N GLY A 83 6.58 -1.23 -0.99
CA GLY A 83 7.07 -0.56 -2.19
C GLY A 83 6.64 0.91 -2.25
N ILE A 84 5.39 1.24 -1.90
CA ILE A 84 4.92 2.63 -1.79
C ILE A 84 5.71 3.37 -0.68
N GLY A 85 5.87 2.75 0.49
CA GLY A 85 6.64 3.29 1.61
C GLY A 85 8.10 3.60 1.31
N SER A 86 8.69 2.95 0.30
CA SER A 86 10.07 3.21 -0.13
C SER A 86 10.27 4.59 -0.77
N VAL A 87 9.20 5.21 -1.28
CA VAL A 87 9.25 6.49 -2.00
C VAL A 87 8.54 7.64 -1.28
N LEU A 88 7.60 7.37 -0.36
CA LEU A 88 6.78 8.39 0.34
C LEU A 88 7.58 9.47 1.09
N TYR A 89 8.77 9.15 1.59
CA TYR A 89 9.61 10.11 2.36
C TYR A 89 10.83 10.61 1.57
N THR A 90 10.74 10.60 0.25
CA THR A 90 11.81 11.02 -0.66
C THR A 90 11.32 12.18 -1.52
N SER A 91 12.23 12.85 -2.25
CA SER A 91 11.85 13.95 -3.15
C SER A 91 11.02 13.51 -4.37
N VAL A 92 10.83 12.21 -4.59
CA VAL A 92 10.04 11.68 -5.72
C VAL A 92 8.59 11.38 -5.34
N SER A 93 8.21 11.52 -4.06
CA SER A 93 6.83 11.30 -3.61
C SER A 93 5.86 12.26 -4.31
N THR A 94 4.68 11.77 -4.67
CA THR A 94 3.62 12.54 -5.31
C THR A 94 2.28 12.29 -4.61
N ALA A 95 1.27 13.10 -4.90
CA ALA A 95 -0.10 12.88 -4.41
C ALA A 95 -0.64 11.48 -4.73
N GLU A 96 -0.28 10.92 -5.89
CA GLU A 96 -0.71 9.57 -6.32
C GLU A 96 -0.12 8.46 -5.44
N HIS A 97 1.04 8.68 -4.81
CA HIS A 97 1.60 7.73 -3.84
C HIS A 97 0.78 7.70 -2.55
N TYR A 98 0.42 8.88 -2.03
CA TYR A 98 -0.42 9.00 -0.84
C TYR A 98 -1.85 8.50 -1.10
N GLN A 99 -2.39 8.76 -2.30
CA GLN A 99 -3.66 8.16 -2.72
C GLN A 99 -3.59 6.63 -2.70
N ARG A 100 -2.57 6.02 -3.32
CA ARG A 100 -2.42 4.56 -3.33
C ARG A 100 -2.29 4.01 -1.92
N LEU A 101 -1.52 4.67 -1.06
CA LEU A 101 -1.34 4.27 0.33
C LEU A 101 -2.67 4.29 1.11
N LEU A 102 -3.40 5.40 1.02
CA LEU A 102 -4.69 5.57 1.69
C LEU A 102 -5.70 4.54 1.21
N LEU A 103 -5.84 4.36 -0.11
CA LEU A 103 -6.77 3.38 -0.67
C LEU A 103 -6.36 1.93 -0.33
N LEU A 104 -5.07 1.64 -0.28
CA LEU A 104 -4.57 0.32 0.14
C LEU A 104 -4.95 0.03 1.59
N LEU A 105 -4.72 0.98 2.50
CA LEU A 105 -5.11 0.83 3.90
C LEU A 105 -6.63 0.78 4.09
N HIS A 106 -7.37 1.54 3.28
CA HIS A 106 -8.81 1.62 3.35
C HIS A 106 -9.49 0.31 2.91
N TYR A 107 -9.19 -0.16 1.69
CA TYR A 107 -9.84 -1.36 1.14
C TYR A 107 -9.34 -2.66 1.75
N PHE A 108 -8.11 -2.68 2.27
CA PHE A 108 -7.44 -3.89 2.76
C PHE A 108 -7.02 -3.78 4.23
N SER A 109 -7.75 -3.00 5.03
CA SER A 109 -7.45 -2.76 6.45
C SER A 109 -7.29 -4.04 7.28
N ASP A 110 -8.12 -5.05 7.02
CA ASP A 110 -8.04 -6.35 7.70
C ASP A 110 -6.69 -7.05 7.46
N TYR A 111 -6.07 -6.87 6.29
CA TYR A 111 -4.77 -7.50 5.96
C TYR A 111 -3.62 -6.89 6.78
N PHE A 112 -3.76 -5.66 7.28
CA PHE A 112 -2.76 -5.00 8.11
C PHE A 112 -3.05 -5.13 9.61
N THR A 113 -4.24 -5.57 9.99
CA THR A 113 -4.69 -5.61 11.39
C THR A 113 -3.77 -6.46 12.26
N ASP A 114 -3.41 -7.66 11.80
CA ASP A 114 -2.50 -8.54 12.54
C ASP A 114 -1.08 -7.97 12.65
N ALA A 115 -0.60 -7.26 11.63
CA ALA A 115 0.69 -6.57 11.69
C ALA A 115 0.67 -5.46 12.75
N ILE A 116 -0.37 -4.64 12.80
CA ILE A 116 -0.53 -3.60 13.84
C ILE A 116 -0.62 -4.23 15.24
N ILE A 117 -1.37 -5.31 15.40
CA ILE A 117 -1.46 -6.04 16.68
C ILE A 117 -0.08 -6.57 17.08
N GLU A 118 0.67 -7.17 16.17
CA GLU A 118 1.98 -7.73 16.46
C GLU A 118 3.01 -6.66 16.85
N ILE A 119 2.93 -5.47 16.26
CA ILE A 119 3.82 -4.34 16.58
C ILE A 119 3.46 -3.72 17.95
N PHE A 120 2.19 -3.42 18.20
CA PHE A 120 1.78 -2.56 19.33
C PHE A 120 1.07 -3.28 20.46
N LEU A 121 0.32 -4.34 20.15
CA LEU A 121 -0.66 -4.95 21.06
C LEU A 121 -0.33 -6.41 21.41
N LYS A 122 0.86 -6.90 21.03
CA LYS A 122 1.28 -8.30 21.20
C LYS A 122 1.13 -8.84 22.62
N LYS A 123 1.44 -8.02 23.63
CA LYS A 123 1.28 -8.40 25.05
C LYS A 123 -0.18 -8.36 25.52
N TYR A 124 -0.99 -7.49 24.92
CA TYR A 124 -2.38 -7.24 25.29
C TYR A 124 -3.35 -8.25 24.65
N ARG A 125 -3.03 -8.76 23.44
CA ARG A 125 -3.92 -9.62 22.64
C ARG A 125 -4.31 -10.94 23.30
N LYS A 126 -3.46 -11.50 24.16
CA LYS A 126 -3.65 -12.86 24.71
C LYS A 126 -4.97 -12.99 25.47
N ASP A 127 -5.35 -11.93 26.17
CA ASP A 127 -6.55 -11.88 27.00
C ASP A 127 -7.62 -10.92 26.43
N ASN A 128 -7.30 -10.13 25.40
CA ASN A 128 -8.15 -9.05 24.87
C ASN A 128 -8.17 -8.99 23.33
N MET A 129 -8.30 -10.13 22.65
CA MET A 129 -8.16 -10.19 21.18
C MET A 129 -9.11 -9.26 20.43
N LEU A 130 -10.39 -9.19 20.81
CA LEU A 130 -11.38 -8.33 20.14
C LEU A 130 -11.03 -6.85 20.30
N GLU A 131 -10.66 -6.43 21.51
CA GLU A 131 -10.23 -5.06 21.79
C GLU A 131 -8.94 -4.71 21.05
N ALA A 132 -8.01 -5.68 20.94
CA ALA A 132 -6.79 -5.49 20.18
C ALA A 132 -7.06 -5.27 18.67
N ARG A 133 -8.04 -5.99 18.09
CA ARG A 133 -8.47 -5.76 16.71
C ARG A 133 -9.10 -4.38 16.54
N LYS A 134 -9.99 -3.98 17.45
CA LYS A 134 -10.62 -2.65 17.41
C LYS A 134 -9.56 -1.53 17.45
N LEU A 135 -8.62 -1.60 18.40
CA LEU A 135 -7.54 -0.62 18.50
C LEU A 135 -6.62 -0.61 17.27
N ALA A 136 -6.41 -1.77 16.64
CA ALA A 136 -5.63 -1.85 15.41
C ALA A 136 -6.33 -1.19 14.23
N LEU A 137 -7.65 -1.39 14.08
CA LEU A 137 -8.45 -0.67 13.07
C LEU A 137 -8.44 0.84 13.32
N GLU A 138 -8.59 1.28 14.57
CA GLU A 138 -8.48 2.70 14.94
C GLU A 138 -7.10 3.28 14.56
N CYS A 139 -6.01 2.51 14.72
CA CYS A 139 -4.68 2.94 14.26
C CYS A 139 -4.61 3.10 12.73
N LEU A 140 -5.23 2.18 11.98
CA LEU A 140 -5.27 2.23 10.52
C LEU A 140 -6.11 3.41 10.01
N GLU A 141 -7.19 3.78 10.70
CA GLU A 141 -7.97 4.98 10.39
C GLU A 141 -7.19 6.26 10.70
N LYS A 142 -6.46 6.33 11.83
CA LYS A 142 -5.54 7.44 12.12
C LYS A 142 -4.51 7.64 11.03
N MET A 143 -3.95 6.53 10.54
CA MET A 143 -2.99 6.52 9.42
C MET A 143 -3.62 7.09 8.13
N GLN A 144 -4.82 6.63 7.77
CA GLN A 144 -5.57 7.17 6.62
C GLN A 144 -5.87 8.68 6.77
N LEU A 145 -6.26 9.14 7.97
CA LEU A 145 -6.46 10.57 8.24
C LEU A 145 -5.17 11.38 8.10
N ALA A 146 -4.02 10.84 8.52
CA ALA A 146 -2.74 11.51 8.33
C ALA A 146 -2.38 11.69 6.85
N ASP A 147 -2.64 10.67 6.02
CA ASP A 147 -2.47 10.77 4.57
C ASP A 147 -3.43 11.78 3.95
N MET A 148 -4.69 11.79 4.40
CA MET A 148 -5.71 12.76 3.98
C MET A 148 -5.27 14.20 4.27
N PHE A 149 -4.87 14.50 5.51
CA PHE A 149 -4.43 15.85 5.88
C PHE A 149 -3.18 16.28 5.10
N TRP A 150 -2.23 15.35 4.91
CA TRP A 150 -1.06 15.65 4.12
C TRP A 150 -1.44 16.01 2.67
N LEU A 151 -2.38 15.29 2.07
CA LEU A 151 -2.88 15.60 0.73
C LEU A 151 -3.60 16.95 0.67
N GLU A 152 -4.43 17.29 1.66
CA GLU A 152 -5.13 18.58 1.73
C GLU A 152 -4.14 19.76 1.87
N GLU A 153 -3.10 19.59 2.69
CA GLU A 153 -2.08 20.61 2.95
C GLU A 153 -1.16 20.84 1.73
N ASN A 154 -0.86 19.80 0.95
CA ASN A 154 0.15 19.85 -0.11
C ASN A 154 -0.42 19.87 -1.53
N TYR A 155 -1.65 19.40 -1.73
CA TYR A 155 -2.29 19.26 -3.05
C TYR A 155 -3.76 19.71 -3.00
N GLN A 156 -3.95 21.03 -3.07
CA GLN A 156 -5.28 21.65 -3.05
C GLN A 156 -6.22 21.02 -4.10
N HIS A 157 -7.43 20.67 -3.69
CA HIS A 157 -8.49 20.04 -4.51
C HIS A 157 -8.17 18.64 -5.06
N PHE A 158 -7.06 18.01 -4.67
CA PHE A 158 -6.72 16.66 -5.18
C PHE A 158 -7.77 15.62 -4.77
N ILE A 159 -8.18 15.64 -3.50
CA ILE A 159 -9.24 14.76 -2.97
C ILE A 159 -10.58 15.07 -3.66
N ASP A 160 -10.98 16.35 -3.69
CA ASP A 160 -12.25 16.78 -4.30
C ASP A 160 -12.41 16.35 -5.76
N ASN A 161 -11.31 16.37 -6.52
CA ASN A 161 -11.30 16.01 -7.94
C ASN A 161 -11.17 14.49 -8.17
N ASN A 162 -11.03 13.70 -7.12
CA ASN A 162 -10.87 12.26 -7.17
C ASN A 162 -11.99 11.57 -6.40
N THR A 163 -13.05 11.17 -7.10
CA THR A 163 -14.25 10.57 -6.51
C THR A 163 -13.93 9.36 -5.64
N GLN A 164 -13.06 8.47 -6.09
CA GLN A 164 -12.69 7.27 -5.34
C GLN A 164 -12.02 7.62 -4.02
N LEU A 165 -11.07 8.56 -4.05
CA LEU A 165 -10.36 9.01 -2.87
C LEU A 165 -11.28 9.77 -1.91
N ALA A 166 -12.14 10.64 -2.43
CA ALA A 166 -13.13 11.36 -1.63
C ALA A 166 -14.11 10.41 -0.92
N GLU A 167 -14.59 9.37 -1.62
CA GLU A 167 -15.44 8.33 -1.03
C GLU A 167 -14.73 7.58 0.09
N ALA A 168 -13.47 7.16 -0.12
CA ALA A 168 -12.66 6.50 0.90
C ALA A 168 -12.48 7.39 2.14
N CYS A 169 -12.07 8.65 1.95
CA CYS A 169 -11.90 9.61 3.05
C CYS A 169 -13.21 9.83 3.84
N ASN A 170 -14.34 9.96 3.14
CA ASN A 170 -15.65 10.18 3.79
C ASN A 170 -16.16 8.96 4.57
N SER A 171 -15.61 7.78 4.31
CA SER A 171 -16.01 6.53 4.97
C SER A 171 -15.15 6.16 6.18
N ILE A 172 -14.11 6.95 6.49
CA ILE A 172 -13.32 6.80 7.72
C ILE A 172 -14.24 7.09 8.91
N GLU A 173 -14.39 6.13 9.84
CA GLU A 173 -15.33 6.27 10.96
C GLU A 173 -14.78 7.18 12.07
N MET A 174 -13.46 7.26 12.19
CA MET A 174 -12.78 8.09 13.17
C MET A 174 -13.05 9.59 12.97
N ASP A 175 -13.19 10.31 14.09
CA ASP A 175 -13.30 11.78 14.08
C ASP A 175 -12.04 12.41 13.46
N PRO A 176 -12.17 13.24 12.40
CA PRO A 176 -11.04 13.89 11.76
C PRO A 176 -10.40 14.98 12.62
N ASN A 177 -10.98 15.36 13.76
CA ASN A 177 -10.39 16.37 14.66
C ASN A 177 -9.21 15.81 15.48
N LEU A 178 -8.19 15.28 14.81
CA LEU A 178 -6.96 14.82 15.44
C LEU A 178 -6.13 16.00 15.96
N THR A 179 -5.58 15.86 17.16
CA THR A 179 -4.57 16.78 17.68
C THR A 179 -3.28 16.71 16.87
N GLU A 180 -2.45 17.76 16.93
CA GLU A 180 -1.14 17.76 16.28
C GLU A 180 -0.21 16.65 16.78
N GLU A 181 -0.42 16.17 18.01
CA GLU A 181 0.30 15.01 18.55
C GLU A 181 -0.19 13.71 17.88
N GLU A 182 -1.50 13.50 17.79
CA GLU A 182 -2.08 12.33 17.12
C GLU A 182 -1.74 12.26 15.63
N LYS A 183 -1.68 13.40 14.93
CA LYS A 183 -1.20 13.44 13.54
C LYS A 183 0.25 12.98 13.42
N LYS A 184 1.13 13.40 14.35
CA LYS A 184 2.53 12.97 14.39
C LYS A 184 2.67 11.49 14.73
N GLU A 185 1.85 10.99 15.65
CA GLU A 185 1.80 9.57 15.99
C GLU A 185 1.36 8.75 14.78
N ALA A 186 0.29 9.14 14.09
CA ALA A 186 -0.18 8.48 12.87
C ALA A 186 0.90 8.43 11.77
N ALA A 187 1.58 9.55 11.52
CA ALA A 187 2.70 9.60 10.58
C ALA A 187 3.88 8.70 11.03
N LEU A 188 4.11 8.57 12.34
CA LEU A 188 5.10 7.65 12.90
C LEU A 188 4.67 6.18 12.73
N LEU A 189 3.38 5.87 12.88
CA LEU A 189 2.84 4.52 12.68
C LEU A 189 3.14 4.02 11.25
N HIS A 190 3.01 4.86 10.22
CA HIS A 190 3.43 4.48 8.87
C HIS A 190 4.90 4.06 8.80
N LYS A 191 5.80 4.81 9.43
CA LYS A 191 7.24 4.49 9.45
C LYS A 191 7.52 3.18 10.19
N VAL A 192 6.81 2.93 11.29
CA VAL A 192 6.97 1.70 12.08
C VAL A 192 6.44 0.49 11.30
N LEU A 193 5.23 0.58 10.73
CA LEU A 193 4.66 -0.49 9.90
C LEU A 193 5.54 -0.79 8.69
N TYR A 194 6.00 0.24 7.98
CA TYR A 194 6.94 0.11 6.88
C TYR A 194 8.22 -0.63 7.30
N ALA A 195 8.85 -0.22 8.41
CA ALA A 195 10.08 -0.87 8.89
C ALA A 195 9.85 -2.33 9.29
N TYR A 196 8.72 -2.63 9.93
CA TYR A 196 8.32 -3.98 10.32
C TYR A 196 8.13 -4.89 9.10
N LEU A 197 7.31 -4.46 8.13
CA LEU A 197 7.04 -5.23 6.91
C LEU A 197 8.28 -5.36 6.02
N LYS A 198 9.08 -4.30 5.89
CA LYS A 198 10.36 -4.37 5.18
C LYS A 198 11.32 -5.39 5.79
N ALA A 199 11.30 -5.56 7.11
CA ALA A 199 12.09 -6.60 7.77
C ALA A 199 11.55 -8.01 7.49
N LYS A 200 10.22 -8.18 7.41
CA LYS A 200 9.56 -9.44 7.03
C LYS A 200 10.01 -9.93 5.65
N TYR A 201 10.12 -9.04 4.67
CA TYR A 201 10.44 -9.37 3.27
C TYR A 201 11.93 -9.26 2.91
N LYS A 202 12.82 -9.10 3.90
CA LYS A 202 14.26 -8.91 3.63
C LYS A 202 14.99 -10.19 3.18
N ASN A 203 14.38 -11.36 3.34
CA ASN A 203 14.99 -12.67 3.10
C ASN A 203 14.24 -13.44 2.03
#